data_AF-A0A534NFQ9-F1
#
_entry.id   AF-A0A534NFQ9-F1
#
_cell.length_a   1.000
_cell.length_b   1.000
_cell.length_c   1.000
_cell.angle_alpha   90.00
_cell.angle_beta   90.00
_cell.angle_gamma   90.00
#
_symmetry.space_group_name_H-M   'P 1'
#
loop_
_entity.id
_entity.type
_entity.pdbx_description
1 polymer ?
#
loop_
_entity_poly.entity_id
_entity_poly.type
_entity_poly.pdbx_seq_one_letter_code
_entity_poly.pdbx_strand_id
1 'polypeptide(L)'
;MAGLAPGGDVRSTARCLAQLGVPVLRGDGTPWAEKVPPQRPPRSPPLPEGDPDMQADDAIVLGQGLSGLREPIERLDCGNSGTTIRLLTGVLAGAGIEATLTGDESLSRRPMERVAKPLRQLGAEIGTTHGKPPVIVRRGHPLRAAVIASDVASAQVKSSVLLAGLFAEGETSFTEPGKSRDHTERLLRTMGAAIVQRGNTVAVRGPAKLRGFALDVPGDLSSAAFLIAAALTAPEGSTLTLE
;
A
#
# COMPACT_ATOMS: atom_id res chain seq x y z
N MET A 1 4.89 8.80 -11.63
CA MET A 1 3.99 9.39 -10.62
C MET A 1 4.62 10.71 -10.21
N ALA A 2 3.96 11.83 -10.44
CA ALA A 2 4.47 13.13 -10.06
C ALA A 2 3.96 13.56 -8.68
N GLY A 3 4.72 14.41 -7.98
CA GLY A 3 4.28 15.02 -6.71
C GLY A 3 4.25 14.04 -5.52
N LEU A 4 5.03 12.96 -5.56
CA LEU A 4 5.05 12.01 -4.46
C LEU A 4 5.80 12.59 -3.25
N ALA A 5 5.13 12.69 -2.11
CA ALA A 5 5.74 13.28 -0.91
C ALA A 5 7.02 12.53 -0.49
N PRO A 6 8.16 13.22 -0.25
CA PRO A 6 9.42 12.60 0.17
C PRO A 6 9.42 12.25 1.68
N GLY A 7 8.34 11.63 2.16
CA GLY A 7 8.16 11.23 3.55
C GLY A 7 8.86 9.91 3.91
N GLY A 8 9.17 9.73 5.20
CA GLY A 8 9.76 8.48 5.71
C GLY A 8 8.90 7.25 5.41
N ASP A 9 7.58 7.38 5.53
CA ASP A 9 6.64 6.29 5.28
C ASP A 9 6.65 5.82 3.81
N VAL A 10 6.75 6.76 2.86
CA VAL A 10 6.85 6.48 1.42
C VAL A 10 8.15 5.76 1.11
N ARG A 11 9.27 6.21 1.69
CA ARG A 11 10.56 5.53 1.58
C ARG A 11 10.52 4.12 2.13
N SER A 12 9.86 3.90 3.27
CA SER A 12 9.65 2.56 3.82
C SER A 12 8.84 1.67 2.86
N THR A 13 7.77 2.19 2.23
CA THR A 13 7.04 1.45 1.19
C THR A 13 7.94 1.08 0.03
N ALA A 14 8.70 2.03 -0.52
CA ALA A 14 9.61 1.81 -1.64
C ALA A 14 10.69 0.76 -1.31
N ARG A 15 11.25 0.80 -0.10
CA ARG A 15 12.23 -0.17 0.40
C ARG A 15 11.65 -1.58 0.47
N CYS A 16 10.45 -1.73 1.02
CA CYS A 16 9.78 -3.02 1.08
C CYS A 16 9.46 -3.57 -0.33
N LEU A 17 8.95 -2.72 -1.24
CA LEU A 17 8.66 -3.13 -2.62
C LEU A 17 9.91 -3.57 -3.38
N ALA A 18 11.03 -2.89 -3.19
CA ALA A 18 12.28 -3.25 -3.85
C ALA A 18 12.81 -4.62 -3.38
N GLN A 19 12.65 -4.97 -2.09
CA GLN A 19 12.95 -6.31 -1.59
C GLN A 19 12.03 -7.39 -2.19
N LEU A 20 10.82 -7.02 -2.60
CA LEU A 20 9.88 -7.90 -3.30
C LEU A 20 10.11 -7.97 -4.82
N GLY A 21 11.18 -7.36 -5.33
CA GLY A 21 11.53 -7.33 -6.75
C GLY A 21 10.83 -6.24 -7.56
N VAL A 22 10.16 -5.28 -6.91
CA VAL A 22 9.49 -4.13 -7.56
C VAL A 22 10.26 -2.85 -7.25
N PRO A 23 11.21 -2.44 -8.10
CA PRO A 23 11.97 -1.22 -7.85
C PRO A 23 11.09 0.03 -8.04
N VAL A 24 11.33 1.00 -7.16
CA VAL A 24 10.75 2.35 -7.22
C VAL A 24 11.91 3.33 -7.35
N LEU A 25 11.94 4.07 -8.44
CA LEU A 25 13.04 4.96 -8.83
C LEU A 25 12.57 6.41 -8.89
N ARG A 26 13.48 7.33 -8.59
CA ARG A 26 13.30 8.77 -8.77
C ARG A 26 13.37 9.11 -10.26
N GLY A 27 13.00 10.34 -10.64
CA GLY A 27 13.14 10.82 -12.02
C GLY A 27 14.58 10.70 -12.54
N ASP A 28 15.58 10.88 -11.66
CA ASP A 28 17.01 10.72 -11.97
C ASP A 28 17.51 9.25 -12.00
N GLY A 29 16.60 8.27 -11.92
CA GLY A 29 16.93 6.84 -11.93
C GLY A 29 17.45 6.29 -10.59
N THR A 30 17.66 7.12 -9.57
CA THR A 30 18.15 6.65 -8.26
C THR A 30 17.02 5.99 -7.44
N PRO A 31 17.31 5.02 -6.55
CA PRO A 31 16.26 4.37 -5.76
C PRO A 31 15.54 5.32 -4.80
N TRP A 32 14.22 5.16 -4.65
CA TRP A 32 13.43 5.89 -3.65
C TRP A 32 13.76 5.52 -2.21
N ALA A 33 14.17 4.27 -1.98
CA ALA A 33 14.37 3.72 -0.65
C ALA A 33 15.52 4.45 0.09
N GLU A 34 16.73 4.46 -0.48
CA GLU A 34 17.97 5.02 0.10
C GLU A 34 19.03 5.25 -1.01
N LYS A 35 20.15 5.92 -0.68
CA LYS A 35 21.29 6.11 -1.61
C LYS A 35 21.93 4.79 -2.05
N VAL A 36 21.82 3.74 -1.22
CA VAL A 36 22.24 2.38 -1.56
C VAL A 36 20.98 1.57 -1.86
N PRO A 37 20.86 0.94 -3.04
CA PRO A 37 19.69 0.14 -3.35
C PRO A 37 19.54 -0.99 -2.33
N PRO A 38 18.34 -1.23 -1.77
CA PRO A 38 18.11 -2.44 -0.97
C PRO A 38 18.46 -3.67 -1.82
N GLN A 39 18.97 -4.72 -1.17
CA GLN A 39 19.31 -5.96 -1.87
C GLN A 39 18.06 -6.45 -2.62
N ARG A 40 18.18 -6.53 -3.95
CA ARG A 40 17.11 -7.02 -4.81
C ARG A 40 17.24 -8.53 -4.99
N PRO A 41 16.12 -9.27 -5.12
CA PRO A 41 16.16 -10.69 -5.43
C PRO A 41 17.03 -10.99 -6.67
N PRO A 42 17.78 -12.11 -6.69
CA PRO A 42 18.58 -12.51 -7.85
C PRO A 42 17.75 -12.57 -9.13
N ARG A 43 18.31 -12.17 -10.28
CA ARG A 43 17.61 -12.10 -11.60
C ARG A 43 16.50 -11.03 -11.68
N SER A 44 16.60 -9.95 -10.91
CA SER A 44 15.75 -8.78 -11.10
C SER A 44 16.15 -8.05 -12.40
N PRO A 45 15.21 -7.43 -13.15
CA PRO A 45 15.54 -6.65 -14.33
C PRO A 45 16.55 -5.51 -14.04
N PRO A 46 17.34 -5.06 -15.04
CA PRO A 46 18.14 -3.84 -14.89
C PRO A 46 17.24 -2.62 -14.62
N LEU A 47 17.78 -1.60 -13.97
CA LEU A 47 17.09 -0.34 -13.73
C LEU A 47 17.35 0.63 -14.91
N PRO A 48 16.37 1.43 -15.35
CA PRO A 48 16.58 2.51 -16.30
C PRO A 48 17.49 3.60 -15.71
N GLU A 49 18.12 4.38 -16.59
CA GLU A 49 19.02 5.48 -16.22
C GLU A 49 18.28 6.74 -15.73
N GLY A 50 16.94 6.76 -15.83
CA GLY A 50 16.08 7.88 -15.43
C GLY A 50 15.04 8.23 -16.51
N ASP A 51 14.30 9.31 -16.28
CA ASP A 51 13.39 9.94 -17.24
C ASP A 51 13.59 11.47 -17.18
N PRO A 52 14.08 12.11 -18.25
CA PRO A 52 14.43 13.53 -18.24
C PRO A 52 13.21 14.46 -18.07
N ASP A 53 12.00 13.95 -18.31
CA ASP A 53 10.76 14.71 -18.13
C ASP A 53 10.22 14.63 -16.69
N MET A 54 10.91 13.91 -15.79
CA MET A 54 10.50 13.69 -14.40
C MET A 54 11.38 14.43 -13.40
N GLN A 55 10.76 14.93 -12.32
CA GLN A 55 11.44 15.62 -11.23
C GLN A 55 12.09 14.62 -10.24
N ALA A 56 12.98 15.15 -9.38
CA ALA A 56 13.72 14.34 -8.40
C ALA A 56 12.83 13.65 -7.35
N ASP A 57 11.65 14.20 -7.07
CA ASP A 57 10.65 13.64 -6.15
C ASP A 57 9.46 12.99 -6.90
N ASP A 58 9.62 12.74 -8.19
CA ASP A 58 8.72 11.87 -8.94
C ASP A 58 9.13 10.40 -8.78
N ALA A 59 8.19 9.49 -8.98
CA ALA A 59 8.40 8.06 -8.85
C ALA A 59 8.07 7.27 -10.12
N ILE A 60 9.04 6.49 -10.58
CA ILE A 60 8.93 5.47 -11.62
C ILE A 60 8.82 4.11 -10.93
N VAL A 61 7.71 3.40 -11.16
CA VAL A 61 7.49 2.05 -10.64
C VAL A 61 7.55 1.06 -11.80
N LEU A 62 8.50 0.14 -11.76
CA LEU A 62 8.61 -0.91 -12.77
C LEU A 62 7.74 -2.10 -12.36
N GLY A 63 6.47 -2.05 -12.76
CA GLY A 63 5.49 -3.09 -12.43
C GLY A 63 5.91 -4.46 -12.97
N GLN A 64 5.85 -5.48 -12.11
CA GLN A 64 6.19 -6.88 -12.45
C GLN A 64 4.94 -7.75 -12.68
N GLY A 65 3.74 -7.16 -12.65
CA GLY A 65 2.46 -7.89 -12.63
C GLY A 65 2.19 -8.58 -11.29
N LEU A 66 0.96 -9.09 -11.10
CA LEU A 66 0.55 -9.72 -9.82
C LEU A 66 1.39 -10.96 -9.48
N SER A 67 1.84 -11.72 -10.48
CA SER A 67 2.68 -12.91 -10.31
C SER A 67 4.19 -12.62 -10.29
N GLY A 68 4.60 -11.36 -10.36
CA GLY A 68 6.01 -10.97 -10.46
C GLY A 68 6.69 -10.66 -9.13
N LEU A 69 5.94 -10.66 -8.03
CA LEU A 69 6.48 -10.48 -6.68
C LEU A 69 7.35 -11.66 -6.28
N ARG A 70 8.39 -11.38 -5.52
CA ARG A 70 9.37 -12.38 -5.06
C ARG A 70 9.47 -12.36 -3.54
N GLU A 71 9.89 -13.49 -2.97
CA GLU A 71 10.20 -13.55 -1.55
C GLU A 71 11.34 -12.58 -1.21
N PRO A 72 11.19 -11.81 -0.12
CA PRO A 72 12.23 -10.90 0.32
C PRO A 72 13.40 -11.68 0.92
N ILE A 73 14.60 -11.11 0.81
CA ILE A 73 15.83 -11.69 1.38
C ILE A 73 15.84 -11.52 2.91
N GLU A 74 15.29 -10.40 3.40
CA GLU A 74 15.26 -10.04 4.81
C GLU A 74 13.83 -9.73 5.26
N ARG A 75 13.69 -9.37 6.54
CA ARG A 75 12.43 -8.85 7.07
C ARG A 75 12.06 -7.53 6.38
N LEU A 76 10.78 -7.37 6.08
CA LEU A 76 10.26 -6.13 5.52
C LEU A 76 10.10 -5.09 6.64
N ASP A 77 11.09 -4.20 6.78
CA ASP A 77 11.03 -3.07 7.71
C ASP A 77 10.15 -1.93 7.15
N CYS A 78 8.96 -1.82 7.71
CA CYS A 78 7.95 -0.83 7.37
C CYS A 78 8.18 0.54 8.06
N GLY A 79 9.25 0.70 8.83
CA GLY A 79 9.54 1.94 9.57
C GLY A 79 8.42 2.27 10.56
N ASN A 80 7.92 3.52 10.52
CA ASN A 80 6.75 3.94 11.29
C ASN A 80 5.41 3.73 10.55
N SER A 81 5.44 3.27 9.30
CA SER A 81 4.29 3.32 8.41
C SER A 81 3.27 2.23 8.71
N GLY A 82 2.20 2.64 9.40
CA GLY A 82 1.02 1.80 9.61
C GLY A 82 0.30 1.44 8.31
N THR A 83 0.38 2.30 7.29
CA THR A 83 -0.21 2.03 5.97
C THR A 83 0.58 0.95 5.24
N THR A 84 1.92 1.06 5.19
CA THR A 84 2.79 0.08 4.52
C THR A 84 2.55 -1.32 5.05
N ILE A 85 2.66 -1.52 6.38
CA ILE A 85 2.55 -2.87 6.95
C ILE A 85 1.18 -3.50 6.71
N ARG A 86 0.10 -2.72 6.78
CA ARG A 86 -1.28 -3.23 6.61
C ARG A 86 -1.62 -3.58 5.17
N LEU A 87 -1.26 -2.72 4.22
CA LEU A 87 -1.53 -2.96 2.82
C LEU A 87 -0.62 -4.07 2.27
N LEU A 88 0.67 -4.07 2.60
CA LEU A 88 1.58 -5.13 2.17
C LEU A 88 1.20 -6.49 2.74
N THR A 89 0.66 -6.57 3.96
CA THR A 89 0.15 -7.85 4.49
C THR A 89 -0.92 -8.45 3.57
N GLY A 90 -1.84 -7.64 3.03
CA GLY A 90 -2.87 -8.10 2.08
C GLY A 90 -2.29 -8.51 0.72
N VAL A 91 -1.34 -7.73 0.20
CA VAL A 91 -0.64 -8.06 -1.06
C VAL A 91 0.12 -9.39 -0.94
N LEU A 92 0.88 -9.57 0.15
CA LEU A 92 1.68 -10.77 0.38
C LEU A 92 0.81 -12.01 0.59
N ALA A 93 -0.29 -11.86 1.35
CA ALA A 93 -1.27 -12.92 1.54
C ALA A 93 -1.90 -13.36 0.21
N GLY A 94 -2.31 -12.39 -0.62
CA GLY A 94 -2.87 -12.69 -1.95
C GLY A 94 -1.85 -13.32 -2.91
N ALA A 95 -0.62 -12.81 -2.92
CA ALA A 95 0.44 -13.31 -3.78
C ALA A 95 1.03 -14.66 -3.31
N GLY A 96 0.68 -15.13 -2.11
CA GLY A 96 1.27 -16.35 -1.53
C GLY A 96 2.77 -16.23 -1.27
N ILE A 97 3.25 -15.02 -0.97
CA ILE A 97 4.66 -14.73 -0.70
C ILE A 97 4.91 -14.82 0.80
N GLU A 98 5.82 -15.70 1.20
CA GLU A 98 6.27 -15.80 2.58
C GLU A 98 7.11 -14.58 2.94
N ALA A 99 6.76 -13.92 4.05
CA ALA A 99 7.48 -12.74 4.52
C ALA A 99 7.19 -12.46 5.99
N THR A 100 8.15 -11.84 6.67
CA THR A 100 7.95 -11.25 7.99
C THR A 100 8.03 -9.73 7.88
N LEU A 101 6.97 -9.03 8.31
CA LEU A 101 6.90 -7.58 8.35
C LEU A 101 7.12 -7.07 9.78
N THR A 102 7.94 -6.04 9.93
CA THR A 102 8.26 -5.39 11.20
C THR A 102 8.29 -3.86 11.04
N GLY A 103 8.56 -3.14 12.12
CA GLY A 103 8.86 -1.72 12.07
C GLY A 103 9.53 -1.23 13.34
N ASP A 104 9.53 0.09 13.53
CA ASP A 104 10.08 0.72 14.72
C ASP A 104 9.27 0.39 16.00
N GLU A 105 9.74 0.92 17.13
CA GLU A 105 9.10 0.69 18.44
C GLU A 105 7.63 1.16 18.48
N SER A 106 7.32 2.26 17.79
CA SER A 106 5.95 2.81 17.74
C SER A 106 5.05 1.91 16.89
N LEU A 107 5.49 1.49 15.71
CA LEU A 107 4.74 0.59 14.82
C LEU A 107 4.52 -0.78 15.46
N SER A 108 5.53 -1.31 16.17
CA SER A 108 5.49 -2.62 16.83
C SER A 108 4.46 -2.70 17.96
N ARG A 109 3.96 -1.56 18.46
CA ARG A 109 2.87 -1.52 19.45
C ARG A 109 1.48 -1.46 18.82
N ARG A 110 1.36 -1.20 17.51
CA ARG A 110 0.07 -0.96 16.84
C ARG A 110 -0.68 -2.27 16.57
N PRO A 111 -2.02 -2.29 16.71
CA PRO A 111 -2.80 -3.50 16.48
C PRO A 111 -2.85 -3.87 14.99
N MET A 112 -2.58 -5.14 14.72
CA MET A 112 -2.61 -5.79 13.41
C MET A 112 -3.70 -6.85 13.27
N GLU A 113 -4.32 -7.27 14.38
CA GLU A 113 -5.34 -8.32 14.33
C GLU A 113 -6.57 -7.94 13.49
N ARG A 114 -6.93 -6.65 13.46
CA ARG A 114 -7.97 -6.11 12.57
C ARG A 114 -7.70 -6.31 11.07
N VAL A 115 -6.45 -6.53 10.68
CA VAL A 115 -6.05 -6.86 9.30
C VAL A 115 -5.85 -8.37 9.16
N ALA A 116 -5.18 -9.01 10.11
CA ALA A 116 -4.91 -10.44 10.04
C ALA A 116 -6.20 -11.28 10.05
N LYS A 117 -7.17 -10.95 10.92
CA LYS A 117 -8.44 -11.69 11.04
C LYS A 117 -9.22 -11.80 9.71
N PRO A 118 -9.53 -10.71 8.99
CA PRO A 118 -10.26 -10.82 7.73
C PRO A 118 -9.43 -11.51 6.62
N LEU A 119 -8.10 -11.33 6.60
CA LEU A 119 -7.26 -12.06 5.64
C LEU A 119 -7.24 -13.57 5.92
N ARG A 120 -7.27 -14.01 7.19
CA ARG A 120 -7.44 -15.43 7.53
C ARG A 120 -8.79 -15.98 7.09
N GLN A 121 -9.84 -15.16 7.04
CA GLN A 121 -11.15 -15.57 6.48
C GLN A 121 -11.08 -15.83 4.97
N LEU A 122 -10.12 -15.23 4.26
CA LEU A 122 -9.82 -15.56 2.86
C LEU A 122 -8.94 -16.82 2.71
N GLY A 123 -8.52 -17.44 3.82
CA GLY A 123 -7.64 -18.60 3.84
C GLY A 123 -6.15 -18.28 3.98
N ALA A 124 -5.78 -17.02 4.25
CA ALA A 124 -4.37 -16.67 4.45
C ALA A 124 -3.82 -17.21 5.78
N GLU A 125 -2.55 -17.64 5.78
CA GLU A 125 -1.85 -18.06 6.98
C GLU A 125 -1.02 -16.91 7.57
N ILE A 126 -1.60 -16.21 8.55
CA ILE A 126 -0.98 -15.01 9.13
C ILE A 126 -0.78 -15.16 10.64
N GLY A 127 0.47 -15.11 11.09
CA GLY A 127 0.87 -15.03 12.50
C GLY A 127 1.07 -13.58 12.97
N THR A 128 0.75 -13.32 14.23
CA THR A 128 1.08 -12.06 14.93
C THR A 128 1.53 -12.37 16.35
N THR A 129 2.26 -11.46 16.99
CA THR A 129 2.65 -11.58 18.39
C THR A 129 1.70 -10.77 19.25
N HIS A 130 0.80 -11.42 20.00
CA HIS A 130 -0.25 -10.75 20.78
C HIS A 130 -1.07 -9.72 19.97
N GLY A 131 -1.37 -10.03 18.70
CA GLY A 131 -2.14 -9.15 17.81
C GLY A 131 -1.34 -7.97 17.23
N LYS A 132 -0.01 -7.97 17.37
CA LYS A 132 0.90 -6.87 16.98
C LYS A 132 2.06 -7.39 16.10
N PRO A 133 2.85 -6.50 15.46
CA PRO A 133 4.07 -6.90 14.78
C PRO A 133 5.08 -7.60 15.71
N PRO A 134 5.98 -8.45 15.19
CA PRO A 134 6.12 -8.81 13.77
C PRO A 134 4.90 -9.58 13.23
N VAL A 135 4.55 -9.30 11.98
CA VAL A 135 3.49 -10.01 11.24
C VAL A 135 4.16 -11.03 10.33
N ILE A 136 3.79 -12.29 10.47
CA ILE A 136 4.37 -13.39 9.71
C ILE A 136 3.31 -13.87 8.71
N VAL A 137 3.53 -13.61 7.42
CA VAL A 137 2.71 -14.19 6.35
C VAL A 137 3.43 -15.44 5.89
N ARG A 138 2.78 -16.60 6.00
CA ARG A 138 3.33 -17.88 5.51
C ARG A 138 2.85 -18.16 4.11
N ARG A 139 3.66 -18.91 3.35
CA ARG A 139 3.20 -19.49 2.09
C ARG A 139 2.04 -20.45 2.38
N GLY A 140 0.87 -20.13 1.84
CA GLY A 140 -0.35 -20.92 1.98
C GLY A 140 -0.95 -21.35 0.65
N HIS A 141 -2.16 -21.89 0.71
CA HIS A 141 -2.96 -22.19 -0.47
C HIS A 141 -3.50 -20.92 -1.13
N PRO A 142 -3.94 -20.99 -2.41
CA PRO A 142 -4.63 -19.87 -3.05
C PRO A 142 -5.79 -19.36 -2.20
N LEU A 143 -5.90 -18.03 -2.08
CA LEU A 143 -6.98 -17.42 -1.32
C LEU A 143 -8.34 -17.71 -1.97
N ARG A 144 -9.37 -17.78 -1.12
CA ARG A 144 -10.77 -17.90 -1.53
C ARG A 144 -11.46 -16.57 -1.36
N ALA A 145 -12.22 -16.17 -2.38
CA ALA A 145 -13.07 -15.00 -2.27
C ALA A 145 -14.11 -15.17 -1.15
N ALA A 146 -14.39 -14.10 -0.42
CA ALA A 146 -15.35 -14.13 0.69
C ALA A 146 -16.08 -12.79 0.85
N VAL A 147 -17.19 -12.84 1.59
CA VAL A 147 -17.93 -11.67 2.07
C VAL A 147 -17.47 -11.35 3.48
N ILE A 148 -16.80 -10.22 3.65
CA ILE A 148 -16.21 -9.77 4.91
C ILE A 148 -17.01 -8.58 5.43
N ALA A 149 -17.37 -8.60 6.71
CA ALA A 149 -17.96 -7.47 7.40
C ALA A 149 -17.06 -7.02 8.54
N SER A 150 -16.90 -5.71 8.69
CA SER A 150 -16.19 -5.08 9.81
C SER A 150 -17.16 -4.27 10.66
N ASP A 151 -16.90 -4.26 11.95
CA ASP A 151 -17.53 -3.42 12.97
C ASP A 151 -16.89 -2.01 13.05
N VAL A 152 -15.81 -1.76 12.31
CA VAL A 152 -15.07 -0.50 12.32
C VAL A 152 -14.89 0.02 10.90
N ALA A 153 -15.14 1.31 10.70
CA ALA A 153 -14.78 1.99 9.45
C ALA A 153 -13.25 2.20 9.41
N SER A 154 -12.53 1.41 8.60
CA SER A 154 -11.09 1.47 8.46
C SER A 154 -10.64 1.25 7.02
N ALA A 155 -10.30 2.35 6.35
CA ALA A 155 -9.77 2.33 4.98
C ALA A 155 -8.60 1.36 4.82
N GLN A 156 -7.70 1.27 5.81
CA GLN A 156 -6.53 0.38 5.72
C GLN A 156 -6.92 -1.11 5.77
N VAL A 157 -7.94 -1.49 6.54
CA VAL A 157 -8.43 -2.87 6.59
C VAL A 157 -9.12 -3.20 5.27
N LYS A 158 -10.02 -2.32 4.81
CA LYS A 158 -10.67 -2.42 3.49
C LYS A 158 -9.63 -2.58 2.38
N SER A 159 -8.64 -1.69 2.31
CA SER A 159 -7.58 -1.75 1.30
C SER A 159 -6.82 -3.08 1.33
N SER A 160 -6.48 -3.58 2.52
CA SER A 160 -5.77 -4.85 2.67
C SER A 160 -6.58 -6.04 2.12
N VAL A 161 -7.87 -6.10 2.44
CA VAL A 161 -8.79 -7.14 1.95
C VAL A 161 -9.00 -7.03 0.44
N LEU A 162 -9.20 -5.82 -0.10
CA LEU A 162 -9.37 -5.61 -1.53
C LEU A 162 -8.09 -5.99 -2.31
N LEU A 163 -6.91 -5.63 -1.78
CA LEU A 163 -5.63 -5.99 -2.40
C LEU A 163 -5.43 -7.52 -2.41
N ALA A 164 -5.77 -8.23 -1.33
CA ALA A 164 -5.76 -9.69 -1.31
C ALA A 164 -6.79 -10.29 -2.30
N GLY A 165 -7.96 -9.67 -2.40
CA GLY A 165 -9.04 -10.06 -3.32
C GLY A 165 -8.68 -9.95 -4.80
N LEU A 166 -7.65 -9.18 -5.17
CA LEU A 166 -7.13 -9.14 -6.55
C LEU A 166 -6.53 -10.48 -7.01
N PHE A 167 -6.12 -11.33 -6.07
CA PHE A 167 -5.50 -12.63 -6.33
C PHE A 167 -6.49 -13.79 -6.19
N ALA A 168 -7.51 -13.64 -5.35
CA ALA A 168 -8.50 -14.67 -5.07
C ALA A 168 -9.44 -14.90 -6.27
N GLU A 169 -9.77 -16.15 -6.56
CA GLU A 169 -10.77 -16.47 -7.58
C GLU A 169 -12.18 -16.14 -7.08
N GLY A 170 -12.90 -15.32 -7.84
CA GLY A 170 -14.28 -14.90 -7.51
C GLY A 170 -14.36 -13.45 -7.04
N GLU A 171 -15.40 -13.15 -6.24
CA GLU A 171 -15.70 -11.79 -5.77
C GLU A 171 -15.46 -11.68 -4.26
N THR A 172 -14.45 -10.90 -3.88
CA THR A 172 -14.20 -10.57 -2.47
C THR A 172 -14.89 -9.26 -2.15
N SER A 173 -15.72 -9.22 -1.11
CA SER A 173 -16.40 -8.00 -0.68
C SER A 173 -16.10 -7.65 0.77
N PHE A 174 -16.06 -6.34 1.05
CA PHE A 174 -15.80 -5.78 2.36
C PHE A 174 -16.86 -4.74 2.69
N THR A 175 -17.55 -4.92 3.82
CA THR A 175 -18.59 -4.01 4.31
C THR A 175 -18.15 -3.33 5.60
N GLU A 176 -18.31 -2.01 5.64
CA GLU A 176 -17.99 -1.16 6.80
C GLU A 176 -19.27 -0.56 7.42
N PRO A 177 -19.27 -0.17 8.71
CA PRO A 177 -20.43 0.49 9.32
C PRO A 177 -20.65 1.92 8.78
N GLY A 178 -19.61 2.53 8.21
CA GLY A 178 -19.65 3.85 7.59
C GLY A 178 -18.55 4.00 6.55
N LYS A 179 -18.67 5.01 5.67
CA LYS A 179 -17.71 5.24 4.61
C LYS A 179 -16.35 5.68 5.17
N SER A 180 -15.30 4.94 4.82
CA SER A 180 -13.91 5.34 4.99
C SER A 180 -13.36 5.93 3.66
N ARG A 181 -12.13 6.48 3.68
CA ARG A 181 -11.45 7.00 2.47
C ARG A 181 -11.43 5.95 1.36
N ASP A 182 -11.53 6.38 0.10
CA ASP A 182 -11.76 5.51 -1.07
C ASP A 182 -10.59 5.49 -2.08
N HIS A 183 -9.39 5.90 -1.67
CA HIS A 183 -8.22 6.02 -2.56
C HIS A 183 -7.86 4.69 -3.22
N THR A 184 -7.93 3.56 -2.49
CA THR A 184 -7.61 2.24 -3.05
C THR A 184 -8.60 1.87 -4.15
N GLU A 185 -9.89 2.12 -3.95
CA GLU A 185 -10.93 1.85 -4.94
C GLU A 185 -10.74 2.68 -6.20
N ARG A 186 -10.44 3.98 -6.06
CA ARG A 186 -10.18 4.87 -7.20
C ARG A 186 -8.98 4.40 -8.01
N LEU A 187 -7.84 4.17 -7.35
CA LEU A 187 -6.60 3.77 -8.02
C LEU A 187 -6.73 2.38 -8.68
N LEU A 188 -7.35 1.41 -8.00
CA LEU A 188 -7.56 0.09 -8.59
C LEU A 188 -8.51 0.13 -9.80
N ARG A 189 -9.56 0.96 -9.79
CA ARG A 189 -10.40 1.18 -10.98
C ARG A 189 -9.60 1.77 -12.14
N THR A 190 -8.76 2.80 -11.88
CA THR A 190 -7.87 3.38 -12.89
C THR A 190 -6.91 2.34 -13.47
N MET A 191 -6.42 1.41 -12.64
CA MET A 191 -5.56 0.30 -13.07
C MET A 191 -6.33 -0.81 -13.81
N GLY A 192 -7.66 -0.74 -13.91
CA GLY A 192 -8.50 -1.71 -14.64
C GLY A 192 -9.10 -2.83 -13.79
N ALA A 193 -9.04 -2.75 -12.45
CA ALA A 193 -9.71 -3.71 -11.59
C ALA A 193 -11.24 -3.56 -11.65
N ALA A 194 -11.96 -4.68 -11.68
CA ALA A 194 -13.41 -4.69 -11.58
C ALA A 194 -13.86 -4.46 -10.13
N ILE A 195 -14.12 -3.19 -9.79
CA ILE A 195 -14.59 -2.78 -8.46
C ILE A 195 -16.02 -2.26 -8.51
N VAL A 196 -16.88 -2.84 -7.70
CA VAL A 196 -18.27 -2.41 -7.51
C VAL A 196 -18.43 -1.87 -6.08
N GLN A 197 -19.19 -0.78 -5.93
CA GLN A 197 -19.51 -0.22 -4.62
C GLN A 197 -21.01 -0.04 -4.49
N ARG A 198 -21.58 -0.56 -3.40
CA ARG A 198 -23.02 -0.51 -3.08
C ARG A 198 -23.17 -0.12 -1.61
N GLY A 199 -23.65 1.10 -1.34
CA GLY A 199 -23.69 1.62 0.03
C GLY A 199 -22.30 1.65 0.68
N ASN A 200 -22.14 0.93 1.79
CA ASN A 200 -20.88 0.79 2.51
C ASN A 200 -20.11 -0.50 2.18
N THR A 201 -20.56 -1.25 1.16
CA THR A 201 -19.89 -2.45 0.67
C THR A 201 -19.09 -2.14 -0.59
N VAL A 202 -17.83 -2.56 -0.60
CA VAL A 202 -16.96 -2.54 -1.78
C VAL A 202 -16.59 -3.97 -2.14
N ALA A 203 -16.69 -4.32 -3.42
CA ALA A 203 -16.34 -5.64 -3.93
C ALA A 203 -15.31 -5.53 -5.06
N VAL A 204 -14.38 -6.49 -5.10
CA VAL A 204 -13.37 -6.65 -6.16
C VAL A 204 -13.42 -8.08 -6.70
N ARG A 205 -13.30 -8.22 -8.02
CA ARG A 205 -13.24 -9.53 -8.68
C ARG A 205 -11.81 -9.88 -9.05
N GLY A 206 -11.35 -11.06 -8.63
CA GLY A 206 -10.05 -11.63 -8.98
C GLY A 206 -10.17 -12.95 -9.75
N PRO A 207 -9.06 -13.45 -10.34
CA PRO A 207 -7.77 -12.76 -10.44
C PRO A 207 -7.81 -11.56 -11.39
N ALA A 208 -7.28 -10.42 -10.96
CA ALA A 208 -7.34 -9.18 -11.73
C ALA A 208 -6.16 -9.04 -12.71
N LYS A 209 -6.35 -8.26 -13.79
CA LYS A 209 -5.27 -7.80 -14.66
C LYS A 209 -5.14 -6.29 -14.53
N LEU A 210 -4.06 -5.84 -13.90
CA LEU A 210 -3.81 -4.42 -13.68
C LEU A 210 -2.88 -3.85 -14.74
N ARG A 211 -3.07 -2.58 -15.09
CA ARG A 211 -2.23 -1.82 -16.00
C ARG A 211 -1.56 -0.66 -15.28
N GLY A 212 -0.33 -0.35 -15.67
CA GLY A 212 0.35 0.87 -15.24
C GLY A 212 -0.35 2.11 -15.79
N PHE A 213 -0.19 3.23 -15.10
CA PHE A 213 -0.79 4.51 -15.45
C PHE A 213 0.07 5.66 -14.91
N ALA A 214 -0.07 6.85 -15.49
CA ALA A 214 0.50 8.07 -14.94
C ALA A 214 -0.43 8.65 -13.86
N LEU A 215 0.17 9.14 -12.77
CA LEU A 215 -0.56 9.72 -11.65
C LEU A 215 0.16 10.98 -11.20
N ASP A 216 -0.58 12.08 -11.15
CA ASP A 216 -0.19 13.28 -10.43
C ASP A 216 -0.82 13.20 -9.04
N VAL A 217 0.02 13.07 -8.01
CA VAL A 217 -0.43 12.94 -6.63
C VAL A 217 -0.87 14.33 -6.15
N PRO A 218 -2.16 14.53 -5.80
CA PRO A 218 -2.60 15.83 -5.32
C PRO A 218 -2.01 16.16 -3.96
N GLY A 219 -1.94 17.46 -3.64
CA GLY A 219 -1.50 17.94 -2.33
C GLY A 219 -2.31 17.32 -1.17
N ASP A 220 -1.63 17.11 -0.03
CA ASP A 220 -2.25 16.50 1.14
C ASP A 220 -3.06 17.53 1.94
N LEU A 221 -4.39 17.40 1.88
CA LEU A 221 -5.31 18.22 2.66
C LEU A 221 -5.04 18.17 4.17
N SER A 222 -4.52 17.06 4.69
CA SER A 222 -4.19 16.92 6.12
C SER A 222 -3.04 17.83 6.53
N SER A 223 -2.04 17.99 5.66
CA SER A 223 -0.95 18.94 5.83
C SER A 223 -1.44 20.39 5.65
N ALA A 224 -2.23 20.63 4.61
CA ALA A 224 -2.82 21.94 4.34
C ALA A 224 -3.70 22.45 5.48
N ALA A 225 -4.40 21.56 6.20
CA ALA A 225 -5.29 21.92 7.30
C ALA A 225 -4.59 22.75 8.40
N PHE A 226 -3.31 22.53 8.68
CA PHE A 226 -2.55 23.32 9.64
C PHE A 226 -2.34 24.77 9.17
N LEU A 227 -2.04 24.95 7.88
CA LEU A 227 -1.89 26.28 7.28
C LEU A 227 -3.23 27.02 7.20
N ILE A 228 -4.29 26.30 6.84
CA ILE A 228 -5.66 26.84 6.84
C ILE A 228 -6.04 27.30 8.25
N ALA A 229 -5.81 26.48 9.27
CA ALA A 229 -6.09 26.85 10.65
C ALA A 229 -5.30 28.09 11.09
N ALA A 230 -4.01 28.17 10.73
CA ALA A 230 -3.19 29.35 11.01
C ALA A 230 -3.77 30.61 10.36
N ALA A 231 -4.14 30.54 9.07
CA ALA A 231 -4.71 31.66 8.33
C ALA A 231 -6.04 32.14 8.93
N LEU A 232 -6.90 31.22 9.39
CA LEU A 232 -8.17 31.56 10.05
C LEU A 232 -8.00 32.32 11.38
N THR A 233 -6.84 32.18 12.02
CA THR A 233 -6.51 32.87 13.29
C THR A 233 -5.61 34.08 13.13
N ALA A 234 -5.21 34.40 11.89
CA ALA A 234 -4.31 35.49 11.59
C ALA A 234 -5.03 36.86 11.65
N PRO A 235 -4.28 37.98 11.83
CA PRO A 235 -4.86 39.32 11.81
C PRO A 235 -5.65 39.62 10.53
N GLU A 236 -6.61 40.54 10.63
CA GLU A 236 -7.38 41.03 9.50
C GLU A 236 -6.47 41.51 8.36
N GLY A 237 -6.79 41.10 7.13
CA GLY A 237 -5.98 41.36 5.93
C GLY A 237 -4.96 40.27 5.57
N SER A 238 -4.82 39.21 6.38
CA SER A 238 -3.98 38.06 6.05
C SER A 238 -4.54 37.27 4.87
N THR A 239 -3.67 36.84 3.94
CA THR A 239 -4.04 36.05 2.75
C THR A 239 -3.19 34.78 2.68
N LEU A 240 -3.83 33.64 2.40
CA LEU A 240 -3.17 32.34 2.17
C LEU A 240 -3.64 31.80 0.81
N THR A 241 -2.68 31.42 -0.03
CA THR A 241 -2.90 30.65 -1.26
C THR A 241 -2.20 29.31 -1.11
N LEU A 242 -2.90 28.22 -1.44
CA LEU A 242 -2.34 26.86 -1.51
C LEU A 242 -2.43 26.41 -2.97
N GLU A 243 -1.28 26.10 -3.56
CA GLU A 243 -1.15 25.62 -4.94
C GLU A 243 -0.76 24.13 -4.96
#